data_AF-I9B6F0-F1
#
_entry.id   AF-I9B6F0-F1
#
_cell.length_a   1.000
_cell.length_b   1.000
_cell.length_c   1.000
_cell.angle_alpha   90.00
_cell.angle_beta   90.00
_cell.angle_gamma   90.00
#
_symmetry.space_group_name_H-M   'P 1'
#
loop_
_entity.id
_entity.type
_entity.pdbx_description
1 polymer ?
#
loop_
_entity_poly.entity_id
_entity_poly.type
_entity_poly.pdbx_seq_one_letter_code
_entity_poly.pdbx_strand_id
1 'polypeptide(L)'
;MKVFISWSGEKSMAVAELLNSWLKCVLQAIEPWISTQDIDKGALWFSEIGGQLKDTSVGIICLTESNKDKPWILFEAGALAKGLNTAKVCTFLIDLNPTDIESPLAQFNATLPNKDDVRKLVKMLNNSLGDKGLADPILTKVFETYWPQLECELDKIIKSSVEEVKIVKRTNDEVLTEMLSIMRGLDKRVRRIENVEKDNYQEIQANNNRSYYLKKQLEKNQASHFEQMITQLLHDKRSPEEIKDMFKNHNIPDSYIDSLVKCFEK
;
A
#
# COMPACT_ATOMS: atom_id res chain seq x y z
N MET A 1 -14.65 -20.74 9.04
CA MET A 1 -14.35 -19.54 8.23
C MET A 1 -13.97 -18.42 9.18
N LYS A 2 -12.83 -17.76 8.99
CA LYS A 2 -12.40 -16.66 9.86
C LYS A 2 -13.22 -15.40 9.57
N VAL A 3 -13.73 -14.77 10.63
CA VAL A 3 -14.43 -13.48 10.57
C VAL A 3 -13.66 -12.51 11.45
N PHE A 4 -13.13 -11.45 10.87
CA PHE A 4 -12.41 -10.42 11.62
C PHE A 4 -13.39 -9.40 12.20
N ILE A 5 -13.21 -9.02 13.46
CA ILE A 5 -14.00 -7.98 14.13
C ILE A 5 -13.05 -6.88 14.61
N SER A 6 -13.15 -5.73 13.96
CA SER A 6 -12.43 -4.50 14.28
C SER A 6 -13.23 -3.67 15.29
N TRP A 7 -12.54 -3.10 16.28
CA TRP A 7 -13.13 -2.26 17.31
C TRP A 7 -12.14 -1.21 17.81
N SER A 8 -12.67 -0.25 18.54
CA SER A 8 -11.89 0.86 19.07
C SER A 8 -12.60 1.58 20.22
N GLY A 9 -12.05 1.43 21.42
CA GLY A 9 -12.65 1.98 22.64
C GLY A 9 -13.71 1.06 23.25
N GLU A 10 -14.13 1.39 24.47
CA GLU A 10 -14.85 0.48 25.36
C GLU A 10 -16.22 0.05 24.80
N LYS A 11 -17.01 0.98 24.25
CA LYS A 11 -18.35 0.66 23.73
C LYS A 11 -18.29 -0.32 22.54
N SER A 12 -17.41 -0.05 21.57
CA SER A 12 -17.24 -0.94 20.41
C SER A 12 -16.57 -2.27 20.79
N MET A 13 -15.71 -2.28 21.82
CA MET A 13 -15.15 -3.52 22.38
C MET A 13 -16.23 -4.44 22.92
N ALA A 14 -17.13 -3.90 23.77
CA ALA A 14 -18.22 -4.67 24.36
C ALA A 14 -19.14 -5.26 23.28
N VAL A 15 -19.46 -4.48 22.24
CA VAL A 15 -20.23 -4.97 21.09
C VAL A 15 -19.45 -6.03 20.30
N ALA A 16 -18.15 -5.86 20.08
CA ALA A 16 -17.33 -6.84 19.38
C ALA A 16 -17.25 -8.18 20.11
N GLU A 17 -17.13 -8.18 21.44
CA GLU A 17 -17.16 -9.38 22.29
C GLU A 17 -18.53 -10.08 22.27
N LEU A 18 -19.60 -9.28 22.35
CA LEU A 18 -20.96 -9.78 22.23
C LEU A 18 -21.19 -10.44 20.87
N LEU A 19 -20.80 -9.77 19.77
CA LEU A 19 -20.90 -10.33 18.43
C LEU A 19 -20.06 -11.60 18.29
N ASN A 20 -18.82 -11.63 18.79
CA ASN A 20 -17.95 -12.81 18.74
C ASN A 20 -18.57 -14.04 19.39
N SER A 21 -19.11 -13.90 20.60
CA SER A 21 -19.76 -15.00 21.32
C SER A 21 -21.08 -15.42 20.67
N TRP A 22 -21.93 -14.44 20.32
CA TRP A 22 -23.24 -14.69 19.71
C TRP A 22 -23.13 -15.35 18.32
N LEU A 23 -22.21 -14.86 17.49
CA LEU A 23 -21.98 -15.39 16.15
C LEU A 23 -21.58 -16.87 16.17
N LYS A 24 -20.78 -17.30 17.16
CA LYS A 24 -20.42 -18.72 17.35
C LYS A 24 -21.63 -19.59 17.69
N CYS A 25 -22.62 -19.05 18.40
CA CYS A 25 -23.87 -19.75 18.71
C CYS A 25 -24.77 -19.89 17.48
N VAL A 26 -24.88 -18.83 16.67
CA VAL A 26 -25.77 -18.80 15.49
C VAL A 26 -25.18 -19.56 14.30
N LEU A 27 -23.88 -19.42 14.08
CA LEU A 27 -23.15 -20.04 12.97
C LEU A 27 -21.95 -20.81 13.54
N GLN A 28 -22.09 -22.11 13.75
CA GLN A 28 -21.04 -22.92 14.39
C GLN A 28 -19.77 -23.08 13.52
N ALA A 29 -19.89 -22.87 12.21
CA ALA A 29 -18.79 -23.01 11.26
C ALA A 29 -17.95 -21.72 11.06
N ILE A 30 -18.29 -20.62 11.75
CA ILE A 30 -17.45 -19.42 11.77
C ILE A 30 -16.53 -19.39 12.98
N GLU A 31 -15.38 -18.78 12.77
CA GLU A 31 -14.36 -18.53 13.78
C GLU A 31 -14.16 -17.02 13.85
N PRO A 32 -15.05 -16.29 14.57
CA PRO A 32 -14.83 -14.88 14.79
C PRO A 32 -13.58 -14.64 15.63
N TRP A 33 -12.80 -13.66 15.20
CA TRP A 33 -11.58 -13.23 15.85
C TRP A 33 -11.61 -11.70 15.97
N ILE A 34 -11.44 -11.23 17.20
CA ILE A 34 -11.45 -9.81 17.55
C ILE A 34 -10.01 -9.29 17.41
N SER A 35 -9.82 -8.09 16.86
CA SER A 35 -8.49 -7.47 16.86
C SER A 35 -7.94 -7.36 18.29
N THR A 36 -6.78 -7.94 18.57
CA THR A 36 -6.15 -7.88 19.88
C THR A 36 -5.37 -6.57 20.05
N GLN A 37 -5.53 -5.89 21.17
CA GLN A 37 -4.66 -4.76 21.54
C GLN A 37 -3.25 -5.25 21.91
N ASP A 38 -3.15 -6.44 22.51
CA ASP A 38 -1.90 -7.10 22.85
C ASP A 38 -1.42 -7.95 21.66
N ILE A 39 -0.53 -7.37 20.87
CA ILE A 39 0.41 -8.14 20.05
C ILE A 39 1.67 -8.31 20.90
N ASP A 40 2.22 -9.53 20.90
CA ASP A 40 3.39 -9.91 21.70
C ASP A 40 4.49 -8.85 21.59
N LYS A 41 5.07 -8.50 22.75
CA LYS A 41 6.14 -7.50 22.84
C LYS A 41 7.29 -7.88 21.89
N GLY A 42 7.42 -7.15 20.78
CA GLY A 42 8.49 -7.31 19.80
C GLY A 42 8.08 -7.88 18.44
N ALA A 43 6.83 -8.33 18.28
CA ALA A 43 6.32 -8.68 16.96
C ALA A 43 5.90 -7.41 16.19
N LEU A 44 6.20 -7.37 14.89
CA LEU A 44 5.75 -6.29 14.00
C LEU A 44 4.22 -6.38 13.89
N TRP A 45 3.53 -5.51 14.61
CA TRP A 45 2.06 -5.40 14.63
C TRP A 45 1.44 -5.50 13.23
N PHE A 46 2.06 -4.83 12.26
CA PHE A 46 1.67 -4.82 10.86
C PHE A 46 1.78 -6.17 10.13
N SER A 47 2.81 -6.98 10.41
CA SER A 47 3.01 -8.25 9.68
C SER A 47 2.05 -9.34 10.16
N GLU A 48 1.72 -9.34 11.44
CA GLU A 48 0.88 -10.37 12.06
C GLU A 48 -0.60 -10.15 11.72
N ILE A 49 -1.07 -8.90 11.81
CA ILE A 49 -2.39 -8.48 11.32
C ILE A 49 -2.49 -8.74 9.81
N GLY A 50 -1.50 -8.33 9.01
CA GLY A 50 -1.52 -8.56 7.56
C GLY A 50 -1.60 -10.05 7.18
N GLY A 51 -0.89 -10.92 7.91
CA GLY A 51 -0.95 -12.37 7.73
C GLY A 51 -2.32 -12.96 8.06
N GLN A 52 -2.92 -12.56 9.19
CA GLN A 52 -4.24 -13.05 9.60
C GLN A 52 -5.38 -12.51 8.72
N LEU A 53 -5.26 -11.24 8.27
CA LEU A 53 -6.22 -10.63 7.36
C LEU A 53 -6.23 -11.30 5.98
N LYS A 54 -5.10 -11.87 5.53
CA LYS A 54 -5.01 -12.61 4.27
C LYS A 54 -5.91 -13.84 4.22
N ASP A 55 -6.10 -14.50 5.37
CA ASP A 55 -6.95 -15.70 5.48
C ASP A 55 -8.41 -15.36 5.88
N THR A 56 -8.72 -14.07 6.07
CA THR A 56 -10.02 -13.62 6.57
C THR A 56 -10.99 -13.35 5.43
N SER A 57 -12.07 -14.11 5.31
CA SER A 57 -13.03 -13.92 4.20
C SER A 57 -14.01 -12.75 4.43
N VAL A 58 -14.27 -12.40 5.69
CA VAL A 58 -15.24 -11.35 6.06
C VAL A 58 -14.70 -10.51 7.21
N GLY A 59 -14.83 -9.19 7.10
CA GLY A 59 -14.51 -8.23 8.15
C GLY A 59 -15.73 -7.43 8.61
N ILE A 60 -15.91 -7.33 9.92
CA ILE A 60 -16.93 -6.52 10.60
C ILE A 60 -16.21 -5.39 11.34
N ILE A 61 -16.58 -4.14 11.08
CA ILE A 61 -15.97 -2.97 11.72
C ILE A 61 -16.99 -2.33 12.65
N CYS A 62 -16.80 -2.44 13.96
CA CYS A 62 -17.68 -1.86 14.97
C CYS A 62 -17.42 -0.36 15.14
N LEU A 63 -18.34 0.46 14.66
CA LEU A 63 -18.24 1.91 14.65
C LEU A 63 -19.13 2.58 15.71
N THR A 64 -18.56 3.59 16.35
CA THR A 64 -19.22 4.52 17.27
C THR A 64 -18.83 5.95 16.92
N GLU A 65 -19.60 6.93 17.39
CA GLU A 65 -19.27 8.36 17.22
C GLU A 65 -17.85 8.69 17.70
N SER A 66 -17.41 8.07 18.79
CA SER A 66 -16.07 8.29 19.35
C SER A 66 -14.92 7.61 18.58
N ASN A 67 -15.22 6.76 17.58
CA ASN A 67 -14.21 5.91 16.96
C ASN A 67 -14.12 5.94 15.43
N LYS A 68 -15.12 6.50 14.76
CA LYS A 68 -15.23 6.53 13.29
C LYS A 68 -14.02 7.19 12.60
N ASP A 69 -13.43 8.20 13.24
CA ASP A 69 -12.29 8.97 12.69
C ASP A 69 -10.92 8.46 13.16
N LYS A 70 -10.90 7.35 13.89
CA LYS A 70 -9.65 6.88 14.48
C LYS A 70 -8.74 6.25 13.43
N PRO A 71 -7.45 6.63 13.38
CA PRO A 71 -6.54 6.18 12.33
C PRO A 71 -6.43 4.66 12.18
N TRP A 72 -6.55 3.91 13.28
CA TRP A 72 -6.43 2.46 13.25
C TRP A 72 -7.65 1.75 12.65
N ILE A 73 -8.87 2.28 12.84
CA ILE A 73 -10.08 1.78 12.18
C ILE A 73 -9.94 1.94 10.68
N LEU A 74 -9.48 3.12 10.23
CA LEU A 74 -9.23 3.40 8.81
C LEU A 74 -8.14 2.48 8.23
N PHE A 75 -7.10 2.21 9.00
CA PHE A 75 -6.03 1.30 8.61
C PHE A 75 -6.53 -0.13 8.42
N GLU A 76 -7.25 -0.68 9.41
CA GLU A 76 -7.81 -2.04 9.35
C GLU A 76 -8.82 -2.17 8.21
N ALA A 77 -9.68 -1.16 8.03
CA ALA A 77 -10.63 -1.10 6.92
C ALA A 77 -9.91 -1.10 5.55
N GLY A 78 -8.83 -0.33 5.42
CA GLY A 78 -8.01 -0.30 4.22
C GLY A 78 -7.28 -1.62 3.96
N ALA A 79 -6.76 -2.25 5.01
CA ALA A 79 -6.08 -3.54 4.91
C ALA A 79 -7.05 -4.66 4.48
N LEU A 80 -8.26 -4.68 5.04
CA LEU A 80 -9.33 -5.60 4.63
C LEU A 80 -9.75 -5.37 3.17
N ALA A 81 -9.90 -4.10 2.75
CA ALA A 81 -10.30 -3.77 1.39
C ALA A 81 -9.22 -4.12 0.35
N LYS A 82 -7.94 -3.94 0.70
CA LYS A 82 -6.81 -4.28 -0.17
C LYS A 82 -6.49 -5.78 -0.20
N GLY A 83 -6.78 -6.48 0.89
CA GLY A 83 -6.30 -7.84 1.11
C GLY A 83 -6.85 -8.90 0.16
N LEU A 84 -8.03 -8.72 -0.43
CA LEU A 84 -8.77 -9.83 -1.02
C LEU A 84 -9.74 -9.40 -2.12
N ASN A 85 -9.59 -9.96 -3.33
CA ASN A 85 -10.56 -9.85 -4.43
C ASN A 85 -11.99 -10.35 -4.08
N THR A 86 -12.15 -11.03 -2.94
CA THR A 86 -13.41 -11.63 -2.48
C THR A 86 -13.77 -11.27 -1.03
N ALA A 87 -13.00 -10.43 -0.32
CA ALA A 87 -13.34 -10.07 1.05
C ALA A 87 -14.61 -9.23 1.07
N LYS A 88 -15.50 -9.57 2.00
CA LYS A 88 -16.68 -8.75 2.31
C LYS A 88 -16.40 -7.96 3.56
N VAL A 89 -16.52 -6.65 3.47
CA VAL A 89 -16.37 -5.73 4.60
C VAL A 89 -17.71 -5.07 4.87
N CYS A 90 -18.13 -5.09 6.13
CA CYS A 90 -19.33 -4.42 6.60
C CYS A 90 -19.03 -3.58 7.84
N THR A 91 -19.64 -2.42 7.92
CA THR A 91 -19.58 -1.54 9.08
C THR A 91 -20.78 -1.83 9.98
N PHE A 92 -20.56 -2.02 11.27
CA PHE A 92 -21.59 -2.24 12.28
C PHE A 92 -21.74 -0.98 13.12
N LEU A 93 -22.85 -0.27 12.94
CA LEU A 93 -23.06 1.05 13.50
C LEU A 93 -23.75 0.93 14.84
N ILE A 94 -23.13 1.40 15.92
CA ILE A 94 -23.65 1.18 17.28
C ILE A 94 -24.51 2.36 17.73
N ASP A 95 -23.99 3.58 17.60
CA ASP A 95 -24.65 4.83 17.95
C ASP A 95 -24.56 5.87 16.82
N LEU A 96 -24.53 5.38 15.58
CA LEU A 96 -24.34 6.14 14.36
C LEU A 96 -25.41 5.84 13.33
N ASN A 97 -25.73 6.82 12.49
CA ASN A 97 -26.47 6.61 11.25
C ASN A 97 -25.51 6.47 10.07
N PRO A 98 -25.94 5.86 8.96
CA PRO A 98 -25.10 5.75 7.75
C PRO A 98 -24.66 7.12 7.19
N THR A 99 -25.42 8.18 7.45
CA THR A 99 -25.08 9.56 7.07
C THR A 99 -23.95 10.17 7.87
N ASP A 100 -23.63 9.61 9.04
CA ASP A 100 -22.67 10.16 9.98
C ASP A 100 -21.23 9.67 9.70
N ILE A 101 -21.06 8.90 8.62
CA ILE A 101 -19.83 8.22 8.22
C ILE A 101 -19.37 8.80 6.89
N GLU A 102 -18.11 9.19 6.85
CA GLU A 102 -17.47 9.71 5.65
C GLU A 102 -16.65 8.64 4.91
N SER A 103 -16.26 8.95 3.68
CA SER A 103 -15.30 8.14 2.93
C SER A 103 -13.96 8.08 3.68
N PRO A 104 -13.27 6.92 3.75
CA PRO A 104 -13.49 5.69 2.99
C PRO A 104 -14.45 4.70 3.65
N LEU A 105 -14.93 4.92 4.88
CA LEU A 105 -15.77 3.93 5.59
C LEU A 105 -17.19 3.85 5.01
N ALA A 106 -17.70 4.96 4.45
CA ALA A 106 -19.00 5.01 3.79
C ALA A 106 -19.11 4.11 2.55
N GLN A 107 -17.99 3.62 2.01
CA GLN A 107 -17.99 2.72 0.85
C GLN A 107 -18.40 1.27 1.20
N PHE A 108 -18.42 0.94 2.50
CA PHE A 108 -18.77 -0.40 2.98
C PHE A 108 -20.26 -0.48 3.33
N ASN A 109 -20.79 -1.72 3.32
CA ASN A 109 -22.19 -1.94 3.67
C ASN A 109 -22.41 -1.71 5.17
N ALA A 110 -23.21 -0.69 5.50
CA ALA A 110 -23.63 -0.39 6.86
C ALA A 110 -24.66 -1.40 7.37
N THR A 111 -24.46 -1.85 8.60
CA THR A 111 -25.35 -2.72 9.36
C THR A 111 -25.74 -1.97 10.62
N LEU A 112 -27.03 -1.66 10.76
CA LEU A 112 -27.57 -1.09 11.98
C LEU A 112 -27.84 -2.21 13.01
N PRO A 113 -27.89 -1.90 14.31
CA PRO A 113 -28.10 -2.88 15.38
C PRO A 113 -29.60 -3.20 15.52
N ASN A 114 -30.27 -3.45 14.40
CA ASN A 114 -31.68 -3.80 14.32
C ASN A 114 -31.84 -5.21 13.73
N LYS A 115 -33.02 -5.81 13.96
CA LYS A 115 -33.27 -7.20 13.58
C LYS A 115 -33.08 -7.47 12.10
N ASP A 116 -33.57 -6.58 11.24
CA ASP A 116 -33.57 -6.78 9.79
C ASP A 116 -32.16 -6.72 9.21
N ASP A 117 -31.34 -5.76 9.64
CA ASP A 117 -29.98 -5.60 9.13
C ASP A 117 -29.03 -6.65 9.71
N VAL A 118 -29.15 -6.98 10.99
CA VAL A 118 -28.35 -8.08 11.57
C VAL A 118 -28.73 -9.42 10.94
N ARG A 119 -30.01 -9.64 10.59
CA ARG A 119 -30.42 -10.84 9.83
C ARG A 119 -29.78 -10.88 8.45
N LYS A 120 -29.68 -9.74 7.74
CA LYS A 120 -28.96 -9.67 6.45
C LYS A 120 -27.48 -9.97 6.62
N LEU A 121 -26.84 -9.44 7.67
CA LEU A 121 -25.44 -9.73 8.02
C LEU A 121 -25.23 -11.24 8.23
N VAL A 122 -26.07 -11.87 9.05
CA VAL A 122 -26.02 -13.32 9.31
C VAL A 122 -26.23 -14.13 8.04
N LYS A 123 -27.20 -13.74 7.19
CA LYS A 123 -27.42 -14.41 5.89
C LYS A 123 -26.21 -14.29 4.97
N MET A 124 -25.57 -13.12 4.93
CA MET A 124 -24.35 -12.91 4.16
C MET A 124 -23.17 -13.76 4.70
N LEU A 125 -23.04 -13.88 6.02
CA LEU A 125 -22.04 -14.75 6.65
C LEU A 125 -22.30 -16.22 6.29
N ASN A 126 -23.55 -16.66 6.41
CA ASN A 126 -23.97 -18.01 6.08
C ASN A 126 -23.70 -18.37 4.61
N ASN A 127 -24.02 -17.46 3.68
CA ASN A 127 -23.77 -17.67 2.26
C ASN A 127 -22.26 -17.75 1.95
N SER A 128 -21.42 -17.10 2.76
CA SER A 128 -19.97 -17.13 2.58
C SER A 128 -19.35 -18.44 3.11
N LEU A 129 -20.11 -19.26 3.85
CA LEU A 129 -19.69 -20.60 4.29
C LEU A 129 -19.83 -21.69 3.22
N GLY A 130 -20.54 -21.43 2.11
CA GLY A 130 -20.78 -22.42 1.06
C GLY A 130 -21.43 -23.70 1.61
N ASP A 131 -20.81 -24.86 1.35
CA ASP A 131 -21.31 -26.18 1.80
C ASP A 131 -21.40 -26.35 3.32
N LYS A 132 -20.72 -25.50 4.09
CA LYS A 132 -20.79 -25.48 5.56
C LYS A 132 -21.88 -24.56 6.10
N GLY A 133 -22.65 -23.90 5.23
CA GLY A 133 -23.77 -23.04 5.59
C GLY A 133 -25.00 -23.82 6.07
N LEU A 134 -25.79 -23.19 6.93
CA LEU A 134 -27.09 -23.71 7.33
C LEU A 134 -28.13 -23.48 6.23
N ALA A 135 -29.08 -24.39 6.07
CA ALA A 135 -30.23 -24.18 5.19
C ALA A 135 -31.11 -23.02 5.69
N ASP A 136 -31.69 -22.24 4.77
CA ASP A 136 -32.48 -21.03 5.08
C ASP A 136 -33.54 -21.22 6.19
N PRO A 137 -34.33 -22.32 6.25
CA PRO A 137 -35.30 -22.55 7.32
C PRO A 137 -34.65 -22.74 8.70
N ILE A 138 -33.50 -23.42 8.75
CA ILE A 138 -32.74 -23.66 9.99
C ILE A 138 -32.11 -22.36 10.46
N LEU A 139 -31.46 -21.63 9.54
CA LEU A 139 -30.85 -20.33 9.83
C LEU A 139 -31.88 -19.36 10.43
N THR A 140 -33.07 -19.29 9.83
CA THR A 140 -34.16 -18.44 10.33
C THR A 140 -34.56 -18.85 11.75
N LYS A 141 -34.75 -20.15 12.02
CA LYS A 141 -35.13 -20.64 13.34
C LYS A 141 -34.06 -20.34 14.41
N VAL A 142 -32.79 -20.57 14.08
CA VAL A 142 -31.67 -20.28 14.99
C VAL A 142 -31.59 -18.78 15.27
N PHE A 143 -31.67 -17.95 14.23
CA PHE A 143 -31.65 -16.49 14.37
C PHE A 143 -32.78 -16.00 15.28
N GLU A 144 -34.03 -16.42 15.03
CA GLU A 144 -35.19 -16.02 15.85
C GLU A 144 -35.07 -16.47 17.31
N THR A 145 -34.38 -17.57 17.58
CA THR A 145 -34.17 -18.08 18.94
C THR A 145 -33.15 -17.24 19.72
N TYR A 146 -32.05 -16.83 19.06
CA TYR A 146 -30.95 -16.11 19.72
C TYR A 146 -31.03 -14.58 19.58
N TRP A 147 -31.89 -14.06 18.69
CA TRP A 147 -32.07 -12.62 18.50
C TRP A 147 -32.45 -11.86 19.79
N PRO A 148 -33.43 -12.32 20.60
CA PRO A 148 -33.84 -11.57 21.79
C PRO A 148 -32.72 -11.40 22.82
N GLN A 149 -31.80 -12.36 22.89
CA GLN A 149 -30.63 -12.30 23.79
C GLN A 149 -29.65 -11.23 23.31
N LEU A 150 -29.36 -11.19 22.02
CA LEU A 150 -28.49 -10.18 21.42
C LEU A 150 -29.08 -8.78 21.56
N GLU A 151 -30.37 -8.63 21.24
CA GLU A 151 -31.08 -7.34 21.30
C GLU A 151 -31.04 -6.77 22.73
N CYS A 152 -31.31 -7.60 23.74
CA CYS A 152 -31.26 -7.17 25.13
C CYS A 152 -29.87 -6.70 25.56
N GLU A 153 -28.81 -7.42 25.19
CA GLU A 153 -27.44 -7.04 25.54
C GLU A 153 -26.92 -5.84 24.73
N LEU A 154 -27.28 -5.73 23.44
CA LEU A 154 -26.98 -4.55 22.62
C LEU A 154 -27.62 -3.31 23.22
N ASP A 155 -28.90 -3.39 23.60
CA ASP A 155 -29.61 -2.29 24.24
C ASP A 155 -28.93 -1.85 25.53
N LYS A 156 -28.46 -2.79 26.35
CA LYS A 156 -27.71 -2.47 27.58
C LYS A 156 -26.42 -1.73 27.26
N ILE A 157 -25.62 -2.21 26.31
CA ILE A 157 -24.33 -1.59 25.94
C ILE A 157 -24.54 -0.20 25.33
N ILE A 158 -25.58 -0.02 24.51
CA ILE A 158 -25.88 1.27 23.88
C ILE A 158 -26.37 2.28 24.93
N LYS A 159 -27.19 1.84 25.89
CA LYS A 159 -27.77 2.69 26.95
C LYS A 159 -26.82 2.92 28.13
N SER A 160 -25.80 2.08 28.35
CA SER A 160 -24.91 2.16 29.52
C SER A 160 -23.91 3.33 29.50
N SER A 161 -24.07 4.32 28.62
CA SER A 161 -23.16 5.47 28.47
C SER A 161 -23.30 6.56 29.54
N VAL A 162 -23.81 6.25 30.75
CA VAL A 162 -23.93 7.23 31.86
C VAL A 162 -22.94 6.97 32.99
N GLU A 163 -22.27 5.82 33.09
CA GLU A 163 -21.30 5.59 34.18
C GLU A 163 -19.97 5.05 33.67
N GLU A 164 -18.95 5.91 33.77
CA GLU A 164 -17.54 5.60 33.60
C GLU A 164 -17.10 4.47 34.54
N VAL A 165 -17.01 3.25 34.03
CA VAL A 165 -16.22 2.21 34.69
C VAL A 165 -14.75 2.48 34.36
N LYS A 166 -14.06 3.16 35.29
CA LYS A 166 -12.61 3.30 35.34
C LYS A 166 -11.94 1.92 35.31
N ILE A 167 -11.61 1.43 34.13
CA ILE A 167 -10.53 0.46 33.93
C ILE A 167 -9.27 1.29 33.68
N VAL A 168 -8.24 1.06 34.50
CA VAL A 168 -6.98 1.80 34.51
C VAL A 168 -6.34 1.77 33.12
N LYS A 169 -6.53 2.84 32.35
CA LYS A 169 -5.86 3.07 31.06
C LYS A 169 -4.36 3.21 31.29
N ARG A 170 -3.57 2.36 30.63
CA ARG A 170 -2.34 2.85 30.01
C ARG A 170 -2.77 3.86 28.95
N THR A 171 -2.24 5.06 29.03
CA THR A 171 -2.62 6.19 28.16
C THR A 171 -2.31 5.82 26.71
N ASN A 172 -3.37 5.66 25.90
CA ASN A 172 -3.27 5.44 24.44
C ASN A 172 -2.37 6.49 23.75
N ASP A 173 -2.23 7.68 24.33
CA ASP A 173 -1.38 8.76 23.83
C ASP A 173 0.12 8.41 23.81
N GLU A 174 0.62 7.59 24.75
CA GLU A 174 2.02 7.20 24.78
C GLU A 174 2.36 6.22 23.64
N VAL A 175 1.46 5.26 23.40
CA VAL A 175 1.58 4.28 22.30
C VAL A 175 1.42 4.96 20.93
N LEU A 176 0.52 5.94 20.81
CA LEU A 176 0.33 6.73 19.60
C LEU A 176 1.53 7.63 19.30
N THR A 177 2.15 8.21 20.34
CA THR A 177 3.38 8.99 20.19
C THR A 177 4.53 8.12 19.69
N GLU A 178 4.65 6.90 20.22
CA GLU A 178 5.68 5.94 19.82
C GLU A 178 5.45 5.43 18.38
N MET A 179 4.22 5.11 17.98
CA MET A 179 3.91 4.76 16.59
C MET A 179 4.15 5.91 15.60
N LEU A 180 3.76 7.14 15.95
CA LEU A 180 4.04 8.32 15.13
C LEU A 180 5.56 8.55 14.99
N SER A 181 6.34 8.24 16.02
CA SER A 181 7.81 8.26 15.95
C SER A 181 8.35 7.22 14.96
N ILE A 182 7.81 5.99 14.99
CA ILE A 182 8.19 4.91 14.07
C ILE A 182 7.81 5.28 12.62
N MET A 183 6.61 5.82 12.39
CA MET A 183 6.18 6.26 11.05
C MET A 183 7.04 7.41 10.51
N ARG A 184 7.40 8.39 11.35
CA ARG A 184 8.36 9.45 10.97
C ARG A 184 9.74 8.86 10.65
N GLY A 185 10.13 7.79 11.34
CA GLY A 185 11.35 7.04 11.04
C GLY A 185 11.30 6.33 9.68
N LEU A 186 10.16 5.73 9.34
CA LEU A 186 9.93 5.08 8.05
C LEU A 186 9.90 6.09 6.90
N ASP A 187 9.19 7.22 7.04
CA ASP A 187 9.14 8.28 6.02
C ASP A 187 10.54 8.81 5.69
N LYS A 188 11.38 9.05 6.72
CA LYS A 188 12.79 9.44 6.52
C LYS A 188 13.61 8.41 5.76
N ARG A 189 13.38 7.11 6.00
CA ARG A 189 14.09 6.03 5.30
C ARG A 189 13.64 5.91 3.85
N VAL A 190 12.33 6.02 3.59
CA VAL A 190 11.76 6.02 2.24
C VAL A 190 12.29 7.20 1.43
N ARG A 191 12.25 8.43 1.97
CA ARG A 191 12.84 9.60 1.32
C ARG A 191 14.33 9.44 1.02
N ARG A 192 15.07 8.76 1.89
CA ARG A 192 16.50 8.48 1.65
C ARG A 192 16.69 7.53 0.47
N ILE A 193 15.85 6.51 0.35
CA ILE A 193 15.89 5.56 -0.79
C ILE A 193 15.54 6.30 -2.09
N GLU A 194 14.47 7.10 -2.08
CA GLU A 194 14.08 7.91 -3.24
C GLU A 194 15.18 8.91 -3.66
N ASN A 195 15.90 9.49 -2.70
CA ASN A 195 17.01 10.39 -3.00
C ASN A 195 18.23 9.65 -3.55
N VAL A 196 18.55 8.45 -3.02
CA VAL A 196 19.64 7.62 -3.57
C VAL A 196 19.35 7.19 -5.01
N GLU A 197 18.09 6.85 -5.33
CA GLU A 197 17.70 6.59 -6.72
C GLU A 197 17.86 7.82 -7.62
N LYS A 198 17.45 9.01 -7.14
CA LYS A 198 17.64 10.27 -7.89
C LYS A 198 19.10 10.61 -8.11
N ASP A 199 19.94 10.46 -7.09
CA ASP A 199 21.38 10.74 -7.18
C ASP A 199 22.07 9.79 -8.17
N ASN A 200 21.74 8.48 -8.12
CA ASN A 200 22.25 7.50 -9.07
C ASN A 200 21.81 7.80 -10.50
N TYR A 201 20.56 8.20 -10.73
CA TYR A 201 20.08 8.59 -12.07
C TYR A 201 20.83 9.83 -12.61
N GLN A 202 21.10 10.82 -11.76
CA GLN A 202 21.85 12.02 -12.15
C GLN A 202 23.33 11.72 -12.44
N GLU A 203 23.95 10.84 -11.65
CA GLU A 203 25.35 10.45 -11.82
C GLU A 203 25.56 9.63 -13.11
N ILE A 204 24.61 8.74 -13.45
CA ILE A 204 24.61 8.01 -14.73
C ILE A 204 24.49 8.98 -15.92
N GLN A 205 23.63 9.99 -15.85
CA GLN A 205 23.51 10.99 -16.93
C GLN A 205 24.76 11.87 -17.05
N ALA A 206 25.36 12.28 -15.93
CA ALA A 206 26.61 13.04 -15.92
C ALA A 206 27.77 12.26 -16.55
N ASN A 207 27.90 10.97 -16.25
CA ASN A 207 28.93 10.10 -16.83
C ASN A 207 28.73 9.87 -18.33
N ASN A 208 27.49 9.70 -18.80
CA ASN A 208 27.19 9.58 -20.23
C ASN A 208 27.56 10.86 -20.99
N ASN A 209 27.23 12.02 -20.44
CA ASN A 209 27.60 13.32 -21.02
C ASN A 209 29.13 13.49 -21.06
N ARG A 210 29.84 13.14 -19.97
CA ARG A 210 31.30 13.21 -19.92
C ARG A 210 31.96 12.30 -20.96
N SER A 211 31.45 11.08 -21.14
CA SER A 211 31.93 10.14 -22.15
C SER A 211 31.74 10.70 -23.57
N TYR A 212 30.59 11.32 -23.85
CA TYR A 212 30.31 11.98 -25.12
C TYR A 212 31.30 13.13 -25.42
N TYR A 213 31.59 14.01 -24.45
CA TYR A 213 32.55 15.10 -24.64
C TYR A 213 34.00 14.61 -24.79
N LEU A 214 34.39 13.57 -24.04
CA LEU A 214 35.72 12.96 -24.16
C LEU A 214 35.92 12.34 -25.56
N LYS A 215 34.92 11.63 -26.06
CA LYS A 215 34.93 11.04 -27.40
C LYS A 215 35.07 12.12 -28.47
N LYS A 216 34.33 13.22 -28.34
CA LYS A 216 34.41 14.36 -29.27
C LYS A 216 35.78 15.07 -29.24
N GLN A 217 36.43 15.15 -28.08
CA GLN A 217 37.79 15.68 -27.97
C GLN A 217 38.83 14.74 -28.62
N LEU A 218 38.69 13.43 -28.43
CA LEU A 218 39.56 12.44 -29.06
C LEU A 218 39.44 12.48 -30.60
N GLU A 219 38.22 12.57 -31.13
CA GLU A 219 37.96 12.75 -32.56
C GLU A 219 38.58 14.04 -33.10
N LYS A 220 38.48 15.16 -32.36
CA LYS A 220 39.10 16.43 -32.75
C LYS A 220 40.64 16.38 -32.74
N ASN A 221 41.22 15.73 -31.73
CA ASN A 221 42.67 15.55 -31.65
C ASN A 221 43.19 14.64 -32.78
N GLN A 222 42.49 13.54 -33.08
CA GLN A 222 42.82 12.68 -34.22
C GLN A 222 42.74 13.46 -35.54
N ALA A 223 41.68 14.24 -35.76
CA ALA A 223 41.55 15.07 -36.96
C ALA A 223 42.72 16.05 -37.12
N SER A 224 43.11 16.75 -36.04
CA SER A 224 44.27 17.67 -36.09
C SER A 224 45.60 16.97 -36.39
N HIS A 225 45.79 15.74 -35.91
CA HIS A 225 46.99 14.96 -36.21
C HIS A 225 47.03 14.52 -37.68
N PHE A 226 45.89 14.10 -38.23
CA PHE A 226 45.78 13.76 -39.65
C PHE A 226 45.96 14.98 -40.55
N GLU A 227 45.40 16.15 -40.19
CA GLU A 227 45.63 17.41 -40.91
C GLU A 227 47.12 17.76 -40.98
N GLN A 228 47.85 17.63 -39.86
CA GLN A 228 49.28 17.88 -39.82
C GLN A 228 50.06 16.91 -40.72
N MET A 229 49.72 15.62 -40.68
CA MET A 229 50.40 14.61 -41.48
C MET A 229 50.13 14.79 -42.99
N ILE A 230 48.90 15.12 -43.37
CA ILE A 230 48.54 15.45 -44.76
C ILE A 230 49.28 16.71 -45.22
N THR A 231 49.34 17.75 -44.40
CA THR A 231 50.04 19.00 -44.73
C THR A 231 51.55 18.77 -44.90
N GLN A 232 52.15 17.90 -44.09
CA GLN A 232 53.57 17.54 -44.23
C GLN A 232 53.84 16.75 -45.52
N LEU A 233 52.96 15.80 -45.88
CA LEU A 233 53.08 15.05 -47.13
C LEU A 233 52.90 15.94 -48.38
N LEU A 234 52.09 16.99 -48.27
CA LEU A 234 51.97 18.03 -49.31
C LEU A 234 53.24 18.88 -49.42
N HIS A 235 53.87 19.24 -48.30
CA HIS A 235 55.18 19.90 -48.29
C HIS A 235 56.28 19.04 -48.94
N ASP A 236 56.22 17.72 -48.76
CA ASP A 236 57.11 16.74 -49.38
C ASP A 236 56.84 16.52 -50.89
N LYS A 237 55.94 17.31 -51.50
CA LYS A 237 55.54 17.31 -52.92
C LYS A 237 54.95 15.98 -53.42
N ARG A 238 54.30 15.21 -52.55
CA ARG A 238 53.53 14.04 -52.99
C ARG A 238 52.28 14.45 -53.76
N SER A 239 51.85 13.62 -54.71
CA SER A 239 50.64 13.93 -55.48
C SER A 239 49.38 13.75 -54.62
N PRO A 240 48.31 14.53 -54.87
CA PRO A 240 47.05 14.38 -54.16
C PRO A 240 46.45 12.97 -54.25
N GLU A 241 46.66 12.26 -55.38
CA GLU A 241 46.22 10.88 -55.55
C GLU A 241 46.99 9.89 -54.66
N GLU A 242 48.30 10.08 -54.48
CA GLU A 242 49.12 9.26 -53.59
C GLU A 242 48.74 9.45 -52.12
N ILE A 243 48.44 10.68 -51.72
CA ILE A 243 47.99 10.99 -50.35
C ILE A 243 46.63 10.32 -50.08
N LYS A 244 45.68 10.38 -51.01
CA LYS A 244 44.39 9.69 -50.88
C LYS A 244 44.53 8.18 -50.72
N ASP A 245 45.40 7.55 -51.51
CA ASP A 245 45.63 6.10 -51.40
C ASP A 245 46.26 5.71 -50.05
N MET A 246 47.18 6.53 -49.52
CA MET A 246 47.78 6.32 -48.20
C MET A 246 46.78 6.41 -47.03
N PHE A 247 45.75 7.26 -47.14
CA PHE A 247 44.73 7.46 -46.10
C PHE A 247 43.44 6.65 -46.28
N LYS A 248 43.37 5.82 -47.33
CA LYS A 248 42.20 5.02 -47.69
C LYS A 248 41.75 4.05 -46.57
N ASN A 249 42.69 3.56 -45.77
CA ASN A 249 42.42 2.67 -44.63
C ASN A 249 42.11 3.41 -43.31
N HIS A 250 42.23 4.75 -43.29
CA HIS A 250 42.02 5.59 -42.10
C HIS A 250 40.61 6.20 -42.02
N ASN A 251 39.69 5.78 -42.90
CA ASN A 251 38.29 6.22 -42.93
C ASN A 251 38.12 7.75 -43.05
N ILE A 252 39.07 8.41 -43.72
CA ILE A 252 39.05 9.85 -44.00
C ILE A 252 38.39 10.06 -45.37
N PRO A 253 37.35 10.90 -45.49
CA PRO A 253 36.71 11.16 -46.78
C PRO A 253 37.66 11.86 -47.77
N ASP A 254 37.71 11.39 -49.02
CA ASP A 254 38.51 12.02 -50.09
C ASP A 254 38.18 13.51 -50.28
N SER A 255 36.92 13.89 -50.05
CA SER A 255 36.45 15.28 -50.11
C SER A 255 37.08 16.20 -49.06
N TYR A 256 37.47 15.65 -47.91
CA TYR A 256 38.17 16.40 -46.86
C TYR A 256 39.64 16.60 -47.23
N ILE A 257 40.30 15.58 -47.78
CA ILE A 257 41.68 15.67 -48.30
C ILE A 257 41.75 16.72 -49.43
N ASP A 258 40.80 16.69 -50.36
CA ASP A 258 40.70 17.69 -51.44
C ASP A 258 40.54 19.12 -50.93
N SER A 259 39.85 19.32 -49.81
CA SER A 259 39.69 20.64 -49.21
C SER A 259 40.99 21.17 -48.60
N LEU A 260 41.80 20.30 -48.01
CA LEU A 260 43.11 20.66 -47.43
C LEU A 260 44.14 20.94 -48.53
N VAL A 261 44.16 20.16 -49.60
CA VAL A 261 45.00 20.39 -50.79
C VAL A 261 44.70 21.77 -51.39
N LYS A 262 43.42 22.11 -51.58
CA LYS A 262 43.00 23.44 -52.09
C LYS A 262 43.39 24.61 -51.19
N CYS A 263 43.45 24.40 -49.88
CA CYS A 263 43.91 25.42 -48.93
C CYS A 263 45.44 25.57 -48.94
N PHE A 264 46.18 24.52 -49.26
CA PHE A 264 47.64 24.52 -49.34
C PHE A 264 48.17 25.16 -50.63
N GLU A 265 47.43 25.05 -51.74
CA GLU A 265 47.79 25.64 -53.04
C GLU A 265 47.47 27.15 -53.16
N LYS A 266 46.86 27.76 -52.13
CA LYS A 266 46.60 29.20 -52.03
C LYS A 266 47.72 29.94 -51.32
#